data_AF-A0A314UHW7-F1
#
_entry.id   AF-A0A314UHW7-F1
#
_cell.length_a   1.000
_cell.length_b   1.000
_cell.length_c   1.000
_cell.angle_alpha   90.00
_cell.angle_beta   90.00
_cell.angle_gamma   90.00
#
_symmetry.space_group_name_H-M   'P 1'
#
loop_
_entity.id
_entity.type
_entity.pdbx_description
1 polymer ?
#
loop_
_entity_poly.entity_id
_entity_poly.type
_entity_poly.pdbx_seq_one_letter_code
_entity_poly.pdbx_strand_id
1 'polypeptide(L)'
;MDQQSSFHCFGLFLGMQEKGSVSFTVDYEFSARSKPGEDYLSKYKGNYTFTGGKAVGYRNLFGIPWTSFMADDSIYFIDSVLHLKAELTIRQ
;
A
#
# COMPACT_ATOMS: atom_id res chain seq x y z
N MET A 1 -21.54 11.21 -19.25
CA MET A 1 -22.09 10.09 -18.44
C MET A 1 -21.21 9.97 -17.23
N ASP A 2 -21.81 10.34 -16.10
CA ASP A 2 -21.40 10.21 -14.70
C ASP A 2 -20.02 10.78 -14.30
N GLN A 3 -20.02 12.10 -14.06
CA GLN A 3 -19.22 12.63 -12.95
C GLN A 3 -19.68 11.93 -11.66
N GLN A 4 -18.72 11.50 -10.84
CA GLN A 4 -18.85 11.45 -9.38
C GLN A 4 -19.38 10.16 -8.72
N SER A 5 -18.93 8.97 -9.15
CA SER A 5 -18.64 7.93 -8.15
C SER A 5 -17.20 8.12 -7.69
N SER A 6 -17.01 8.97 -6.68
CA SER A 6 -15.72 9.13 -6.02
C SER A 6 -15.40 7.83 -5.29
N PHE A 7 -14.73 6.89 -5.96
CA PHE A 7 -14.25 5.67 -5.32
C PHE A 7 -13.12 6.01 -4.35
N HIS A 8 -13.50 6.25 -3.09
CA HIS A 8 -12.58 6.43 -1.98
C HIS A 8 -12.09 5.06 -1.50
N CYS A 9 -10.78 4.92 -1.35
CA CYS A 9 -10.12 3.70 -0.89
C CYS A 9 -8.80 4.05 -0.20
N PHE A 10 -8.25 3.09 0.53
CA PHE A 10 -6.95 3.23 1.16
C PHE A 10 -5.83 2.88 0.16
N GLY A 11 -5.01 3.88 -0.17
CA GLY A 11 -3.84 3.70 -1.04
C GLY A 11 -2.53 3.74 -0.24
N LEU A 12 -1.56 2.93 -0.66
CA LEU A 12 -0.21 2.91 -0.08
C LEU A 12 0.83 3.04 -1.18
N PHE A 13 1.80 3.92 -0.98
CA PHE A 13 2.82 4.28 -1.96
C PHE A 13 4.19 4.41 -1.32
N LEU A 14 5.22 3.95 -2.04
CA LEU A 14 6.63 4.20 -1.78
C LEU A 14 7.04 5.46 -2.54
N GLY A 15 7.50 6.48 -1.82
CA GLY A 15 8.14 7.66 -2.39
C GLY A 15 9.65 7.57 -2.24
N MET A 16 10.40 7.86 -3.30
CA MET A 16 11.84 8.06 -3.21
C MET A 16 12.13 9.51 -2.81
N GLN A 17 12.84 9.71 -1.71
CA GLN A 17 13.43 11.02 -1.41
C GLN A 17 14.61 11.25 -2.36
N GLU A 18 14.60 12.35 -3.10
CA GLU A 18 15.65 12.67 -4.08
C GLU A 18 17.01 12.85 -3.38
N LYS A 19 17.97 12.01 -3.77
CA LYS A 19 19.40 12.19 -3.48
C LYS A 19 20.20 11.92 -4.76
N GLY A 20 20.21 12.92 -5.65
CA GLY A 20 20.99 12.89 -6.89
C GLY A 20 20.40 12.02 -8.00
N SER A 21 21.20 11.80 -9.05
CA SER A 21 20.82 11.07 -10.28
C SER A 21 20.90 9.54 -10.12
N VAL A 22 20.37 8.99 -9.03
CA VAL A 22 20.41 7.55 -8.78
C VAL A 22 19.12 6.91 -9.27
N SER A 23 19.26 5.93 -10.15
CA SER A 23 18.18 5.03 -10.56
C SER A 23 18.43 3.67 -9.95
N PHE A 24 17.44 3.11 -9.28
CA PHE A 24 17.50 1.74 -8.77
C PHE A 24 16.14 1.05 -8.89
N THR A 25 16.19 -0.25 -9.14
CA THR A 25 15.00 -1.08 -9.28
C THR A 25 14.72 -1.76 -7.95
N VAL A 26 13.45 -1.75 -7.54
CA VAL A 26 12.99 -2.38 -6.31
C VAL A 26 11.86 -3.34 -6.63
N ASP A 27 11.99 -4.58 -6.14
CA ASP A 27 10.83 -5.41 -5.88
C ASP A 27 10.26 -5.02 -4.52
N TYR A 28 8.96 -4.78 -4.46
CA TYR A 28 8.30 -4.44 -3.22
C TYR A 28 7.07 -5.30 -2.98
N GLU A 29 6.80 -5.54 -1.70
CA GLU A 29 5.61 -6.21 -1.22
C GLU A 29 4.98 -5.40 -0.09
N PHE A 30 3.70 -5.09 -0.24
CA PHE A 30 2.87 -4.53 0.82
C PHE A 30 2.05 -5.65 1.45
N SER A 31 2.09 -5.71 2.78
CA SER A 31 1.29 -6.61 3.59
C SER A 31 0.60 -5.85 4.72
N ALA A 32 -0.49 -6.39 5.24
CA ALA A 32 -1.19 -5.83 6.39
C ALA A 32 -1.59 -6.95 7.36
N ARG A 33 -1.56 -6.68 8.68
CA ARG A 33 -2.13 -7.62 9.65
C ARG A 33 -3.65 -7.61 9.57
N SER A 34 -4.28 -8.75 9.83
CA SER A 34 -5.74 -8.84 9.95
C SER A 34 -6.16 -9.88 10.97
N LYS A 35 -7.27 -9.63 11.66
CA LYS A 35 -7.95 -10.59 12.52
C LYS A 35 -8.45 -11.82 11.74
N PRO A 36 -8.62 -12.98 12.40
CA PRO A 36 -8.33 -13.25 13.81
C PRO A 36 -6.88 -13.67 14.09
N GLY A 37 -6.13 -14.15 13.09
CA GLY A 37 -4.76 -14.65 13.29
C GLY A 37 -3.74 -13.54 13.53
N GLU A 38 -4.07 -12.30 13.15
CA GLU A 38 -3.18 -11.15 13.20
C GLU A 38 -1.84 -11.34 12.47
N ASP A 39 -1.80 -12.27 11.52
CA ASP A 39 -0.67 -12.47 10.63
C ASP A 39 -0.64 -11.41 9.53
N TYR A 40 0.55 -11.11 9.02
CA TYR A 40 0.69 -10.26 7.85
C TYR A 40 0.26 -11.01 6.59
N LEU A 41 -0.81 -10.53 5.94
CA LEU A 41 -1.27 -11.02 4.65
C LEU A 41 -0.75 -10.12 3.54
N SER A 42 -0.21 -10.75 2.49
CA SER A 42 0.21 -10.06 1.26
C SER A 42 -1.00 -9.37 0.62
N LYS A 43 -0.84 -8.08 0.28
CA LYS A 43 -1.88 -7.26 -0.36
C LYS A 43 -1.50 -6.84 -1.77
N TYR A 44 -0.23 -6.52 -1.99
CA TYR A 44 0.25 -6.14 -3.30
C TYR A 44 1.74 -6.41 -3.44
N LYS A 45 2.15 -6.90 -4.62
CA LYS A 45 3.56 -7.03 -5.00
C LYS A 45 3.78 -6.26 -6.30
N GLY A 46 4.90 -5.58 -6.41
CA GLY A 46 5.26 -4.83 -7.60
C GLY A 46 6.76 -4.77 -7.82
N ASN A 47 7.13 -4.36 -9.02
CA ASN A 47 8.51 -4.02 -9.37
C ASN A 47 8.50 -2.61 -9.96
N TYR A 48 9.46 -1.77 -9.56
CA TYR A 48 9.55 -0.42 -10.08
C TYR A 48 10.99 0.10 -10.09
N THR A 49 11.35 0.80 -11.16
CA THR A 49 12.61 1.55 -11.26
C THR A 49 12.36 3.00 -10.86
N PHE A 50 12.90 3.40 -9.71
CA PHE A 50 12.82 4.80 -9.28
C PHE A 50 13.78 5.65 -10.11
N THR A 51 13.28 6.78 -10.62
CA THR A 51 14.03 7.72 -11.50
C THR A 51 14.05 9.16 -10.95
N GLY A 52 13.95 9.31 -9.62
CA GLY A 52 13.83 10.61 -8.95
C GLY A 52 12.40 11.16 -8.96
N GLY A 53 11.97 11.74 -7.83
CA GLY A 53 10.72 12.52 -7.71
C GLY A 53 9.39 11.76 -7.88
N LYS A 54 9.40 10.44 -8.05
CA LYS A 54 8.18 9.63 -8.30
C LYS A 54 7.85 8.71 -7.13
N ALA A 55 6.55 8.54 -6.89
CA ALA A 55 6.01 7.54 -5.99
C ALA A 55 5.38 6.39 -6.78
N VAL A 56 5.48 5.18 -6.25
CA VAL A 56 4.87 3.96 -6.81
C VAL A 56 4.12 3.21 -5.73
N GLY A 57 3.02 2.56 -6.07
CA GLY A 57 2.27 1.80 -5.09
C GLY A 57 0.95 1.32 -5.66
N TYR A 58 -0.03 1.13 -4.79
CA TYR A 58 -1.34 0.62 -5.17
C TYR A 58 -2.46 1.47 -4.58
N ARG A 59 -3.38 1.91 -5.45
CA ARG A 59 -4.45 2.86 -5.10
C ARG A 59 -5.47 2.27 -4.12
N ASN A 60 -5.78 0.97 -4.24
CA ASN A 60 -6.77 0.29 -3.41
C ASN A 60 -6.16 -0.94 -2.75
N LEU A 61 -5.31 -0.73 -1.74
CA LEU A 61 -4.50 -1.78 -1.10
C LEU A 61 -5.34 -2.95 -0.58
N PHE A 62 -6.51 -2.66 -0.02
CA PHE A 62 -7.37 -3.66 0.61
C PHE A 62 -8.47 -4.22 -0.31
N GLY A 63 -8.57 -3.71 -1.54
CA GLY A 63 -9.60 -4.15 -2.49
C GLY A 63 -11.03 -3.76 -2.10
N ILE A 64 -11.22 -2.85 -1.12
CA ILE A 64 -12.53 -2.48 -0.57
C ILE A 64 -12.72 -0.95 -0.53
N PRO A 65 -13.96 -0.46 -0.54
CA PRO A 65 -14.25 0.97 -0.36
C PRO A 65 -13.77 1.49 1.01
N TRP A 66 -13.48 2.79 1.08
CA TRP A 66 -13.07 3.47 2.31
C TRP A 66 -14.08 3.29 3.46
N THR A 67 -15.38 3.31 3.15
CA THR A 67 -16.45 3.12 4.15
C THR A 67 -16.39 1.74 4.80
N SER A 68 -16.17 0.68 4.03
CA SER A 68 -15.99 -0.68 4.55
C SER A 68 -14.64 -0.85 5.25
N PHE A 69 -13.59 -0.18 4.75
CA PHE A 69 -12.28 -0.22 5.39
C PHE A 69 -12.33 0.37 6.81
N MET A 70 -13.04 1.49 7.00
CA MET A 70 -13.17 2.21 8.27
C MET A 70 -14.32 1.74 9.18
N ALA A 71 -15.06 0.71 8.78
CA ALA A 71 -16.18 0.21 9.58
C ALA A 71 -15.71 -0.41 10.90
N ASP A 72 -16.55 -0.38 11.94
CA ASP A 72 -16.21 -0.90 13.28
C ASP A 72 -15.90 -2.41 13.27
N ASP A 73 -16.43 -3.14 12.29
CA ASP A 73 -16.21 -4.57 12.07
C ASP A 73 -15.01 -4.88 11.14
N SER A 74 -14.25 -3.86 10.74
CA SER A 74 -13.08 -4.03 9.87
C SER A 74 -12.02 -4.90 10.54
N ILE A 75 -11.69 -6.01 9.87
CA ILE A 75 -10.69 -6.98 10.35
C ILE A 75 -9.26 -6.42 10.36
N TYR A 76 -9.02 -5.28 9.73
CA TYR A 76 -7.70 -4.68 9.56
C TYR A 76 -7.26 -3.79 10.74
N PHE A 77 -8.19 -3.43 11.64
CA PHE A 77 -7.90 -2.67 12.85
C PHE A 77 -7.81 -3.61 14.06
N ILE A 78 -6.60 -3.75 14.59
CA ILE A 78 -6.30 -4.52 15.80
C ILE A 78 -6.05 -3.49 16.90
N ASP A 79 -6.88 -3.50 17.95
CA ASP A 79 -6.88 -2.48 19.00
C ASP A 79 -6.90 -1.04 18.46
N SER A 80 -7.71 -0.81 17.43
CA SER A 80 -7.83 0.47 16.70
C SER A 80 -6.57 0.90 15.92
N VAL A 81 -5.60 0.00 15.74
CA VAL A 81 -4.36 0.25 14.99
C VAL A 81 -4.35 -0.55 13.67
N LEU A 82 -4.00 0.14 12.58
CA LEU A 82 -3.71 -0.47 11.29
C LEU A 82 -2.22 -0.81 11.20
N HIS A 83 -1.88 -2.09 11.11
CA HIS A 83 -0.50 -2.55 10.98
C HIS A 83 -0.14 -2.84 9.53
N LEU A 84 0.77 -2.04 8.97
CA LEU A 84 1.26 -2.17 7.60
C LEU A 84 2.72 -2.63 7.60
N LYS A 85 3.09 -3.44 6.62
CA LYS A 85 4.47 -3.83 6.33
C LYS A 85 4.78 -3.57 4.87
N ALA A 86 5.91 -2.93 4.60
CA ALA A 86 6.48 -2.81 3.26
C ALA A 86 7.85 -3.49 3.27
N GLU A 87 8.01 -4.51 2.45
CA GLU A 87 9.29 -5.19 2.21
C GLU A 87 9.83 -4.73 0.86
N LEU A 88 11.11 -4.36 0.82
CA LEU A 88 11.77 -3.82 -0.36
C LEU A 88 13.07 -4.59 -0.61
N THR A 89 13.21 -5.14 -1.81
CA THR A 89 14.44 -5.77 -2.29
C THR A 89 15.00 -4.94 -3.43
N ILE A 90 16.16 -4.34 -3.20
CA ILE A 90 16.89 -3.61 -4.24
C ILE A 90 17.52 -4.63 -5.17
N ARG A 91 17.24 -4.52 -6.47
CA ARG A 91 17.96 -5.26 -7.51
C ARG A 91 19.23 -4.48 -7.85
N GLN A 92 20.37 -5.15 -7.71
CA GLN A 92 21.69 -4.66 -8.16
C GLN A 92 21.92 -5.01 -9.62
#